data_AF-A0A962ND67-F1
#
_entry.id   AF-A0A962ND67-F1
#
_cell.length_a   1.000
_cell.length_b   1.000
_cell.length_c   1.000
_cell.angle_alpha   90.00
_cell.angle_beta   90.00
_cell.angle_gamma   90.00
#
_symmetry.space_group_name_H-M   'P 1'
#
loop_
_entity.id
_entity.type
_entity.pdbx_description
1 polymer ?
#
loop_
_entity_poly.entity_id
_entity_poly.type
_entity_poly.pdbx_seq_one_letter_code
_entity_poly.pdbx_strand_id
1 'polypeptide(L)'
;EDANHNGTVDTGETDPLNADTDADGLQDGTELGMTAAITGGSSTGTNPVSYTGTDTGTFIPDADDSTTTDPLNPDTDGGGICDGSLAVSGTCEAGEDTNNNGKIDAGETDPTLGSDDPVDTDGDGLTDPVEALLGTDPEDADTDNDGISDGIEDANQNGVVDAGETSPLDADSDDDGLSDGVEDANHNGTVDAGETDPRNPDSDADGLQDGTELGMTAAIAGGNSDGSASISYSGTDTGTFIPDTDTATTTDPLNPDTDGGGICDGSLAVSGTCEAGEDVNNNGTIDTGETNPNLDSDDPQPILKLQVRAWLQGAYNSATGMMHDDLRIKELLPLQQPYGSTFYAYAGTEATNSTVLAVTGADAAVDWMLVELWDAAGTTQLARQAVLIQRDGDLMDSSTGSTELQFPGLAAGSYQVLVRHRNHLDIRTLNAVALNTATATLV
;
A
#
# COMPACT_ATOMS: atom_id res chain seq x y z
N GLU A 1 -31.30 40.32 8.53
CA GLU A 1 -30.28 40.66 9.55
C GLU A 1 -30.98 40.89 10.90
N ASP A 2 -30.66 41.88 11.75
CA ASP A 2 -31.19 41.96 13.15
C ASP A 2 -32.57 42.63 13.27
N ALA A 3 -33.66 41.84 13.21
CA ALA A 3 -35.02 42.35 13.21
C ALA A 3 -35.44 42.94 14.57
N ASN A 4 -34.89 42.40 15.66
CA ASN A 4 -35.29 42.77 17.02
C ASN A 4 -34.36 43.83 17.67
N HIS A 5 -33.29 44.19 16.97
CA HIS A 5 -32.32 45.25 17.29
C HIS A 5 -31.56 45.00 18.61
N ASN A 6 -31.29 43.74 18.96
CA ASN A 6 -30.58 43.40 20.19
C ASN A 6 -29.06 43.26 20.00
N GLY A 7 -28.57 43.28 18.76
CA GLY A 7 -27.16 43.15 18.41
C GLY A 7 -26.59 41.74 18.55
N THR A 8 -27.42 40.71 18.51
CA THR A 8 -27.02 39.28 18.45
C THR A 8 -27.78 38.58 17.32
N VAL A 9 -27.17 37.59 16.68
CA VAL A 9 -27.86 36.76 15.68
C VAL A 9 -28.81 35.80 16.42
N ASP A 10 -30.11 35.97 16.25
CA ASP A 10 -31.14 35.08 16.80
C ASP A 10 -31.62 34.06 15.76
N THR A 11 -32.30 33.00 16.22
CA THR A 11 -32.91 32.01 15.32
C THR A 11 -33.94 32.67 14.40
N GLY A 12 -33.81 32.48 13.08
CA GLY A 12 -34.66 33.10 12.08
C GLY A 12 -34.18 34.48 11.61
N GLU A 13 -32.96 34.89 12.00
CA GLU A 13 -32.30 36.10 11.51
C GLU A 13 -31.05 35.74 10.71
N THR A 14 -30.80 36.45 9.62
CA THR A 14 -29.55 36.34 8.88
C THR A 14 -28.38 36.97 9.63
N ASP A 15 -27.16 36.47 9.45
CA ASP A 15 -25.97 36.94 10.17
C ASP A 15 -25.43 38.24 9.56
N PRO A 16 -25.48 39.41 10.23
CA PRO A 16 -24.99 40.66 9.67
C PRO A 16 -23.47 40.71 9.39
N LEU A 17 -22.70 39.69 9.81
CA LEU A 17 -21.29 39.54 9.52
C LEU A 17 -21.01 38.56 8.37
N ASN A 18 -22.03 37.87 7.88
CA ASN A 18 -21.97 36.94 6.76
C ASN A 18 -22.88 37.46 5.64
N ALA A 19 -22.40 37.49 4.41
CA ALA A 19 -23.20 38.02 3.29
C ALA A 19 -24.10 36.95 2.64
N ASP A 20 -23.91 35.70 3.05
CA ASP A 20 -24.48 34.46 2.52
C ASP A 20 -24.62 33.53 3.73
N THR A 21 -25.75 33.63 4.42
CA THR A 21 -25.92 33.08 5.78
C THR A 21 -25.98 31.56 5.80
N ASP A 22 -26.57 30.96 4.77
CA ASP A 22 -26.80 29.52 4.64
C ASP A 22 -25.76 28.82 3.73
N ALA A 23 -24.87 29.60 3.12
CA ALA A 23 -23.62 29.16 2.48
C ALA A 23 -23.81 28.39 1.17
N ASP A 24 -24.89 28.67 0.45
CA ASP A 24 -25.17 28.15 -0.89
C ASP A 24 -24.50 28.99 -2.02
N GLY A 25 -23.86 30.10 -1.65
CA GLY A 25 -23.16 30.99 -2.58
C GLY A 25 -23.99 32.16 -3.11
N LEU A 26 -25.30 32.21 -2.82
CA LEU A 26 -26.18 33.34 -3.09
C LEU A 26 -26.17 34.29 -1.88
N GLN A 27 -26.17 35.61 -2.13
CA GLN A 27 -26.09 36.56 -1.00
C GLN A 27 -27.48 36.79 -0.42
N ASP A 28 -27.61 36.91 0.91
CA ASP A 28 -28.86 37.25 1.61
C ASP A 28 -29.62 38.40 0.94
N GLY A 29 -28.87 39.40 0.44
CA GLY A 29 -29.43 40.55 -0.26
C GLY A 29 -30.02 40.19 -1.62
N THR A 30 -29.32 39.36 -2.41
CA THR A 30 -29.78 38.86 -3.71
C THR A 30 -31.04 38.04 -3.54
N GLU A 31 -31.04 37.11 -2.59
CA GLU A 31 -32.17 36.24 -2.26
C GLU A 31 -33.43 37.01 -1.83
N LEU A 32 -33.24 38.10 -1.07
CA LEU A 32 -34.32 39.01 -0.67
C LEU A 32 -34.77 39.98 -1.79
N GLY A 33 -34.25 39.83 -3.00
CA GLY A 33 -34.63 40.60 -4.17
C GLY A 33 -34.04 42.03 -4.22
N MET A 34 -32.88 42.24 -3.59
CA MET A 34 -32.29 43.58 -3.50
C MET A 34 -31.59 43.97 -4.82
N THR A 35 -32.28 44.78 -5.62
CA THR A 35 -31.74 45.29 -6.89
C THR A 35 -30.81 46.51 -6.75
N ALA A 36 -30.67 47.08 -5.55
CA ALA A 36 -29.93 48.33 -5.33
C ALA A 36 -29.19 48.41 -3.99
N ALA A 37 -27.93 48.86 -4.06
CA ALA A 37 -27.08 49.08 -2.89
C ALA A 37 -27.59 50.22 -1.98
N ILE A 38 -27.45 50.03 -0.65
CA ILE A 38 -27.76 51.08 0.32
C ILE A 38 -26.75 52.21 0.18
N THR A 39 -27.23 53.41 -0.14
CA THR A 39 -26.35 54.57 -0.34
C THR A 39 -25.81 55.10 0.99
N GLY A 40 -24.52 55.39 1.04
CA GLY A 40 -23.90 56.10 2.16
C GLY A 40 -24.52 57.47 2.45
N GLY A 41 -24.30 57.97 3.67
CA GLY A 41 -24.97 59.18 4.11
C GLY A 41 -24.45 59.71 5.44
N SER A 42 -25.28 60.48 6.14
CA SER A 42 -24.99 60.95 7.49
C SER A 42 -26.23 60.84 8.36
N SER A 43 -26.05 60.38 9.59
CA SER A 43 -27.15 60.19 10.53
C SER A 43 -27.84 61.52 10.86
N THR A 44 -29.15 61.48 11.09
CA THR A 44 -29.93 62.67 11.45
C THR A 44 -29.72 63.00 12.93
N GLY A 45 -29.24 64.21 13.26
CA GLY A 45 -29.04 64.63 14.64
C GLY A 45 -28.21 65.92 14.81
N THR A 46 -27.99 66.35 16.04
CA THR A 46 -27.18 67.54 16.38
C THR A 46 -25.68 67.33 16.19
N ASN A 47 -25.23 66.09 15.98
CA ASN A 47 -23.87 65.73 15.60
C ASN A 47 -23.89 64.52 14.63
N PRO A 48 -24.08 64.76 13.32
CA PRO A 48 -24.20 63.70 12.32
C PRO A 48 -22.94 62.83 12.25
N VAL A 49 -23.12 61.52 12.13
CA VAL A 49 -22.05 60.54 11.87
C VAL A 49 -22.19 60.06 10.43
N SER A 50 -21.09 60.09 9.67
CA SER A 50 -21.08 59.60 8.29
C SER A 50 -20.97 58.08 8.25
N TYR A 51 -21.69 57.46 7.32
CA TYR A 51 -21.63 56.03 7.02
C TYR A 51 -21.47 55.83 5.50
N THR A 52 -20.82 54.75 5.10
CA THR A 52 -20.37 54.53 3.71
C THR A 52 -21.40 53.84 2.82
N GLY A 53 -22.39 53.14 3.41
CA GLY A 53 -23.35 52.33 2.66
C GLY A 53 -22.77 50.94 2.30
N THR A 54 -23.50 50.20 1.47
CA THR A 54 -23.10 48.88 0.95
C THR A 54 -21.90 49.02 0.02
N ASP A 55 -20.92 48.11 0.14
CA ASP A 55 -19.79 48.04 -0.79
C ASP A 55 -20.24 47.42 -2.13
N THR A 56 -20.28 48.22 -3.18
CA THR A 56 -20.67 47.78 -4.52
C THR A 56 -19.63 46.87 -5.19
N GLY A 57 -18.46 46.69 -4.60
CA GLY A 57 -17.45 45.73 -5.06
C GLY A 57 -17.73 44.30 -4.62
N THR A 58 -18.53 44.10 -3.58
CA THR A 58 -18.93 42.78 -3.05
C THR A 58 -20.40 42.48 -3.28
N PHE A 59 -21.26 43.50 -3.24
CA PHE A 59 -22.69 43.37 -3.45
C PHE A 59 -23.02 42.90 -4.86
N ILE A 60 -23.74 41.79 -4.95
CA ILE A 60 -24.35 41.33 -6.19
C ILE A 60 -25.81 41.79 -6.16
N PRO A 61 -26.23 42.67 -7.07
CA PRO A 61 -27.63 43.05 -7.15
C PRO A 61 -28.41 41.90 -7.79
N ASP A 62 -29.60 41.67 -7.26
CA ASP A 62 -30.58 40.84 -7.90
C ASP A 62 -30.95 41.39 -9.29
N ALA A 63 -30.88 40.51 -10.30
CA ALA A 63 -31.19 40.76 -11.69
C ALA A 63 -32.66 40.46 -12.06
N ASP A 64 -33.42 39.77 -11.21
CA ASP A 64 -34.84 39.46 -11.35
C ASP A 64 -35.56 39.34 -9.98
N ASP A 65 -36.22 40.43 -9.56
CA ASP A 65 -36.96 40.51 -8.29
C ASP A 65 -38.24 39.65 -8.21
N SER A 66 -38.46 38.78 -9.20
CA SER A 66 -39.56 37.82 -9.20
C SER A 66 -39.18 36.43 -8.67
N THR A 67 -37.89 36.16 -8.49
CA THR A 67 -37.33 34.92 -7.93
C THR A 67 -36.58 35.28 -6.64
N THR A 68 -37.21 35.01 -5.50
CA THR A 68 -36.65 35.30 -4.17
C THR A 68 -36.68 34.04 -3.33
N THR A 69 -35.60 33.78 -2.62
CA THR A 69 -35.37 32.57 -1.81
C THR A 69 -35.32 32.92 -0.32
N ASP A 70 -35.19 31.93 0.55
CA ASP A 70 -35.05 32.12 2.01
C ASP A 70 -33.57 32.05 2.43
N PRO A 71 -32.93 33.17 2.82
CA PRO A 71 -31.49 33.24 3.15
C PRO A 71 -30.99 32.43 4.34
N LEU A 72 -31.84 31.57 4.90
CA LEU A 72 -31.55 30.69 6.02
C LEU A 72 -31.72 29.22 5.62
N ASN A 73 -32.03 28.97 4.36
CA ASN A 73 -32.41 27.68 3.83
C ASN A 73 -31.81 27.53 2.42
N PRO A 74 -30.72 26.77 2.28
CA PRO A 74 -30.00 26.60 1.01
C PRO A 74 -30.82 26.05 -0.15
N ASP A 75 -31.99 25.47 0.09
CA ASP A 75 -32.89 24.85 -0.89
C ASP A 75 -34.33 25.28 -0.56
N THR A 76 -34.77 26.40 -1.15
CA THR A 76 -36.02 27.08 -0.77
C THR A 76 -37.26 26.25 -1.05
N ASP A 77 -37.24 25.44 -2.10
CA ASP A 77 -38.41 24.68 -2.54
C ASP A 77 -38.38 23.20 -2.19
N GLY A 78 -37.24 22.71 -1.69
CA GLY A 78 -37.02 21.34 -1.25
C GLY A 78 -36.85 20.37 -2.41
N GLY A 79 -36.36 20.83 -3.56
CA GLY A 79 -36.13 20.06 -4.77
C GLY A 79 -34.81 19.29 -4.78
N GLY A 80 -33.92 19.54 -3.81
CA GLY A 80 -32.63 18.85 -3.66
C GLY A 80 -31.46 19.56 -4.35
N ILE A 81 -31.72 20.63 -5.11
CA ILE A 81 -30.71 21.52 -5.68
C ILE A 81 -30.70 22.82 -4.88
N CYS A 82 -29.52 23.37 -4.59
CA CYS A 82 -29.40 24.58 -3.80
C CYS A 82 -29.75 25.83 -4.62
N ASP A 83 -30.39 26.81 -3.97
CA ASP A 83 -30.80 28.08 -4.58
C ASP A 83 -29.60 28.78 -5.28
N GLY A 84 -28.44 28.80 -4.60
CA GLY A 84 -27.16 29.31 -5.07
C GLY A 84 -26.19 28.26 -5.64
N SER A 85 -25.14 28.74 -6.31
CA SER A 85 -24.15 27.93 -7.06
C SER A 85 -23.34 26.85 -6.30
N LEU A 86 -23.45 26.74 -4.97
CA LEU A 86 -22.64 25.85 -4.14
C LEU A 86 -23.50 24.80 -3.44
N ALA A 87 -23.06 23.55 -3.47
CA ALA A 87 -23.68 22.47 -2.71
C ALA A 87 -23.52 22.72 -1.21
N VAL A 88 -24.56 22.38 -0.44
CA VAL A 88 -24.53 22.38 1.01
C VAL A 88 -24.65 20.94 1.49
N SER A 89 -23.52 20.40 1.97
CA SER A 89 -23.39 19.00 2.38
C SER A 89 -24.54 18.53 3.28
N GLY A 90 -25.23 17.47 2.84
CA GLY A 90 -26.37 16.87 3.53
C GLY A 90 -27.66 17.70 3.48
N THR A 91 -27.73 18.73 2.62
CA THR A 91 -28.91 19.57 2.40
C THR A 91 -29.32 19.56 0.93
N CYS A 92 -28.42 19.93 0.03
CA CYS A 92 -28.71 20.05 -1.41
C CYS A 92 -27.42 19.99 -2.24
N GLU A 93 -27.56 19.58 -3.50
CA GLU A 93 -26.52 19.62 -4.52
C GLU A 93 -26.39 21.01 -5.14
N ALA A 94 -25.26 21.32 -5.77
CA ALA A 94 -24.97 22.68 -6.19
C ALA A 94 -25.91 23.22 -7.29
N GLY A 95 -26.57 24.35 -7.01
CA GLY A 95 -26.91 25.36 -8.01
C GLY A 95 -28.26 25.31 -8.67
N GLU A 96 -29.08 26.33 -8.49
CA GLU A 96 -30.11 26.73 -9.45
C GLU A 96 -29.76 28.08 -10.06
N ASP A 97 -29.12 28.97 -9.29
CA ASP A 97 -28.46 30.16 -9.80
C ASP A 97 -26.94 29.96 -9.86
N THR A 98 -26.45 29.37 -10.96
CA THR A 98 -25.01 29.05 -11.11
C THR A 98 -24.12 30.30 -11.13
N ASN A 99 -24.71 31.46 -11.39
CA ASN A 99 -23.98 32.71 -11.55
C ASN A 99 -24.27 33.76 -10.46
N ASN A 100 -25.05 33.37 -9.44
CA ASN A 100 -25.42 34.08 -8.23
C ASN A 100 -26.00 35.48 -8.46
N ASN A 101 -26.71 35.67 -9.58
CA ASN A 101 -27.23 36.98 -9.99
C ASN A 101 -28.69 37.24 -9.59
N GLY A 102 -29.35 36.28 -8.94
CA GLY A 102 -30.76 36.33 -8.52
C GLY A 102 -31.78 36.09 -9.63
N LYS A 103 -31.36 35.61 -10.80
CA LYS A 103 -32.23 35.46 -11.98
C LYS A 103 -32.05 34.11 -12.65
N ILE A 104 -33.17 33.44 -12.88
CA ILE A 104 -33.24 32.24 -13.72
C ILE A 104 -32.76 32.55 -15.15
N ASP A 105 -31.59 32.03 -15.49
CA ASP A 105 -30.97 32.08 -16.80
C ASP A 105 -31.24 30.80 -17.61
N ALA A 106 -30.81 30.80 -18.88
CA ALA A 106 -31.06 29.66 -19.75
C ALA A 106 -30.17 28.48 -19.35
N GLY A 107 -30.78 27.40 -18.87
CA GLY A 107 -30.08 26.19 -18.42
C GLY A 107 -30.13 25.98 -16.90
N GLU A 108 -30.74 26.92 -16.17
CA GLU A 108 -31.02 26.88 -14.74
C GLU A 108 -32.48 26.42 -14.50
N THR A 109 -32.75 25.84 -13.33
CA THR A 109 -34.09 25.51 -12.79
C THR A 109 -34.64 26.69 -11.97
N ASP A 110 -35.90 26.59 -11.51
CA ASP A 110 -36.57 27.66 -10.77
C ASP A 110 -36.49 27.39 -9.27
N PRO A 111 -35.75 28.18 -8.46
CA PRO A 111 -35.51 27.93 -7.03
C PRO A 111 -36.71 28.14 -6.11
N THR A 112 -37.89 28.19 -6.71
CA THR A 112 -39.17 28.25 -6.01
C THR A 112 -40.13 27.16 -6.48
N LEU A 113 -39.65 26.23 -7.31
CA LEU A 113 -40.40 25.17 -7.98
C LEU A 113 -39.58 23.86 -8.16
N GLY A 114 -39.30 23.14 -7.08
CA GLY A 114 -38.58 21.85 -7.11
C GLY A 114 -39.23 20.69 -7.88
N SER A 115 -40.30 20.93 -8.63
CA SER A 115 -40.86 19.99 -9.61
C SER A 115 -40.22 20.09 -11.01
N ASP A 116 -39.41 21.11 -11.28
CA ASP A 116 -38.60 21.17 -12.50
C ASP A 116 -37.14 20.72 -12.31
N ASP A 117 -36.77 20.36 -11.08
CA ASP A 117 -35.51 19.72 -10.74
C ASP A 117 -35.40 18.26 -11.21
N PRO A 118 -34.16 17.79 -11.45
CA PRO A 118 -33.89 16.37 -11.58
C PRO A 118 -34.31 15.64 -10.31
N VAL A 119 -35.16 14.63 -10.45
CA VAL A 119 -35.57 13.79 -9.32
C VAL A 119 -34.42 12.85 -8.96
N ASP A 120 -34.07 12.80 -7.68
CA ASP A 120 -33.24 11.80 -7.01
C ASP A 120 -34.13 11.23 -5.88
N THR A 121 -34.58 9.99 -6.05
CA THR A 121 -35.69 9.44 -5.27
C THR A 121 -35.26 8.90 -3.90
N ASP A 122 -34.03 8.44 -3.75
CA ASP A 122 -33.47 7.91 -2.49
C ASP A 122 -32.41 8.84 -1.84
N GLY A 123 -31.93 9.85 -2.54
CA GLY A 123 -31.09 10.93 -2.03
C GLY A 123 -29.62 10.53 -1.90
N ASP A 124 -29.14 9.63 -2.77
CA ASP A 124 -27.76 9.15 -2.77
C ASP A 124 -26.80 10.03 -3.60
N GLY A 125 -27.34 11.00 -4.33
CA GLY A 125 -26.60 11.92 -5.20
C GLY A 125 -26.68 11.58 -6.69
N LEU A 126 -27.34 10.48 -7.09
CA LEU A 126 -27.68 10.17 -8.47
C LEU A 126 -29.16 10.45 -8.76
N THR A 127 -29.40 11.16 -9.85
CA THR A 127 -30.78 11.41 -10.29
C THR A 127 -31.37 10.15 -10.93
N ASP A 128 -32.69 9.90 -10.79
CA ASP A 128 -33.40 8.76 -11.41
C ASP A 128 -33.04 8.56 -12.91
N PRO A 129 -32.85 9.62 -13.74
CA PRO A 129 -32.43 9.44 -15.13
C PRO A 129 -31.00 8.94 -15.32
N VAL A 130 -30.08 9.27 -14.40
CA VAL A 130 -28.68 8.80 -14.38
C VAL A 130 -28.65 7.35 -13.90
N GLU A 131 -29.37 7.03 -12.84
CA GLU A 131 -29.54 5.66 -12.36
C GLU A 131 -30.16 4.76 -13.43
N ALA A 132 -31.17 5.24 -14.16
CA ALA A 132 -31.73 4.51 -15.29
C ALA A 132 -30.72 4.26 -16.43
N LEU A 133 -29.66 5.05 -16.54
CA LEU A 133 -28.57 4.84 -17.49
C LEU A 133 -27.54 3.82 -16.96
N LEU A 134 -27.20 3.92 -15.67
CA LEU A 134 -26.26 3.04 -14.96
C LEU A 134 -26.85 1.64 -14.75
N GLY A 135 -28.16 1.57 -14.55
CA GLY A 135 -28.93 0.36 -14.31
C GLY A 135 -29.27 0.10 -12.84
N THR A 136 -29.01 1.06 -11.96
CA THR A 136 -29.29 1.03 -10.51
C THR A 136 -30.77 1.26 -10.20
N ASP A 137 -31.16 1.10 -8.94
CA ASP A 137 -32.55 1.21 -8.47
C ASP A 137 -32.82 2.57 -7.81
N PRO A 138 -33.63 3.47 -8.43
CA PRO A 138 -33.91 4.81 -7.89
C PRO A 138 -34.57 4.87 -6.51
N GLU A 139 -34.97 3.75 -5.94
CA GLU A 139 -35.56 3.71 -4.61
C GLU A 139 -34.61 3.11 -3.55
N ASP A 140 -33.37 2.79 -3.92
CA ASP A 140 -32.36 2.10 -3.12
C ASP A 140 -30.95 2.68 -3.35
N ALA A 141 -30.51 3.50 -2.41
CA ALA A 141 -29.25 4.25 -2.46
C ALA A 141 -27.97 3.38 -2.55
N ASP A 142 -28.08 2.07 -2.35
CA ASP A 142 -26.98 1.08 -2.37
C ASP A 142 -27.51 -0.18 -3.04
N THR A 143 -27.53 -0.15 -4.38
CA THR A 143 -28.27 -1.11 -5.21
C THR A 143 -27.77 -2.55 -5.00
N ASP A 144 -26.48 -2.76 -4.73
CA ASP A 144 -25.88 -4.07 -4.53
C ASP A 144 -25.63 -4.47 -3.07
N ASN A 145 -25.95 -3.57 -2.14
CA ASN A 145 -26.00 -3.77 -0.70
C ASN A 145 -24.64 -4.11 -0.08
N ASP A 146 -23.58 -3.52 -0.61
CA ASP A 146 -22.22 -3.77 -0.17
C ASP A 146 -21.75 -2.76 0.90
N GLY A 147 -22.47 -1.64 1.04
CA GLY A 147 -22.23 -0.56 2.00
C GLY A 147 -21.79 0.78 1.40
N ILE A 148 -21.46 0.82 0.10
CA ILE A 148 -21.15 2.04 -0.67
C ILE A 148 -22.42 2.44 -1.44
N SER A 149 -22.73 3.74 -1.50
CA SER A 149 -23.92 4.20 -2.22
C SER A 149 -23.64 4.38 -3.71
N ASP A 150 -24.65 4.18 -4.57
CA ASP A 150 -24.47 4.22 -6.03
C ASP A 150 -23.85 5.55 -6.49
N GLY A 151 -24.23 6.67 -5.87
CA GLY A 151 -23.66 7.99 -6.14
C GLY A 151 -22.22 8.22 -5.68
N ILE A 152 -21.71 7.41 -4.76
CA ILE A 152 -20.28 7.38 -4.42
C ILE A 152 -19.51 6.52 -5.44
N GLU A 153 -20.12 5.44 -5.91
CA GLU A 153 -19.52 4.57 -6.92
C GLU A 153 -19.47 5.22 -8.31
N ASP A 154 -20.53 5.93 -8.74
CA ASP A 154 -20.48 6.85 -9.88
C ASP A 154 -20.13 8.27 -9.41
N ALA A 155 -18.93 8.42 -8.85
CA ALA A 155 -18.44 9.67 -8.25
C ALA A 155 -18.51 10.89 -9.19
N ASN A 156 -18.60 10.67 -10.50
CA ASN A 156 -18.69 11.71 -11.50
C ASN A 156 -20.10 11.87 -12.12
N GLN A 157 -21.07 11.08 -11.65
CA GLN A 157 -22.50 11.16 -11.92
C GLN A 157 -22.85 11.14 -13.42
N ASN A 158 -22.09 10.36 -14.20
CA ASN A 158 -22.26 10.32 -15.66
C ASN A 158 -23.08 9.10 -16.14
N GLY A 159 -23.46 8.21 -15.22
CA GLY A 159 -24.21 6.99 -15.45
C GLY A 159 -23.41 5.89 -16.14
N VAL A 160 -22.07 5.88 -16.02
CA VAL A 160 -21.20 4.80 -16.48
C VAL A 160 -20.09 4.54 -15.47
N VAL A 161 -19.81 3.25 -15.19
CA VAL A 161 -18.65 2.86 -14.38
C VAL A 161 -17.35 3.17 -15.14
N ASP A 162 -16.55 4.08 -14.59
CA ASP A 162 -15.27 4.53 -15.13
C ASP A 162 -14.07 3.82 -14.48
N ALA A 163 -12.90 3.97 -15.10
CA ALA A 163 -11.67 3.46 -14.50
C ALA A 163 -11.33 4.29 -13.26
N GLY A 164 -11.41 3.66 -12.09
CA GLY A 164 -11.31 4.37 -10.82
C GLY A 164 -12.53 4.19 -9.93
N GLU A 165 -13.59 3.57 -10.44
CA GLU A 165 -14.86 3.37 -9.73
C GLU A 165 -15.09 1.87 -9.50
N THR A 166 -15.78 1.54 -8.41
CA THR A 166 -16.42 0.24 -8.19
C THR A 166 -17.75 0.21 -8.95
N SER A 167 -18.38 -0.96 -9.03
CA SER A 167 -19.61 -1.14 -9.80
C SER A 167 -20.82 -1.26 -8.86
N PRO A 168 -21.81 -0.36 -8.89
CA PRO A 168 -23.01 -0.40 -8.02
C PRO A 168 -24.02 -1.51 -8.36
N LEU A 169 -23.58 -2.47 -9.16
CA LEU A 169 -24.34 -3.66 -9.55
C LEU A 169 -23.52 -4.93 -9.28
N ASP A 170 -22.42 -4.81 -8.53
CA ASP A 170 -21.48 -5.87 -8.24
C ASP A 170 -20.82 -5.67 -6.88
N ALA A 171 -21.36 -6.33 -5.85
CA ALA A 171 -20.95 -6.15 -4.46
C ALA A 171 -19.53 -6.64 -4.10
N ASP A 172 -18.72 -7.00 -5.10
CA ASP A 172 -17.33 -7.47 -5.02
C ASP A 172 -16.73 -7.28 -6.44
N SER A 173 -16.25 -6.08 -6.71
CA SER A 173 -15.89 -5.59 -8.04
C SER A 173 -14.64 -6.28 -8.64
N ASP A 174 -13.81 -6.91 -7.82
CA ASP A 174 -12.59 -7.60 -8.27
C ASP A 174 -12.57 -9.13 -8.07
N ASP A 175 -13.67 -9.67 -7.54
CA ASP A 175 -13.97 -11.09 -7.38
C ASP A 175 -13.01 -11.83 -6.43
N ASP A 176 -12.52 -11.16 -5.39
CA ASP A 176 -11.55 -11.71 -4.45
C ASP A 176 -12.19 -12.31 -3.17
N GLY A 177 -13.49 -12.09 -2.98
CA GLY A 177 -14.29 -12.60 -1.87
C GLY A 177 -14.50 -11.63 -0.70
N LEU A 178 -13.95 -10.42 -0.78
CA LEU A 178 -14.32 -9.25 0.02
C LEU A 178 -15.33 -8.40 -0.75
N SER A 179 -16.17 -7.65 -0.04
CA SER A 179 -17.10 -6.73 -0.72
C SER A 179 -16.48 -5.35 -0.79
N ASP A 180 -16.85 -4.51 -1.76
CA ASP A 180 -16.17 -3.23 -1.94
C ASP A 180 -16.31 -2.36 -0.69
N GLY A 181 -17.48 -2.35 -0.04
CA GLY A 181 -17.69 -1.68 1.24
C GLY A 181 -16.96 -2.29 2.45
N VAL A 182 -16.49 -3.55 2.39
CA VAL A 182 -15.59 -4.10 3.44
C VAL A 182 -14.18 -3.56 3.28
N GLU A 183 -13.76 -3.37 2.03
CA GLU A 183 -12.42 -2.91 1.66
C GLU A 183 -12.30 -1.40 1.83
N ASP A 184 -13.26 -0.63 1.31
CA ASP A 184 -13.46 0.79 1.63
C ASP A 184 -14.19 0.93 2.98
N ALA A 185 -13.48 0.65 4.07
CA ALA A 185 -14.05 0.62 5.42
C ALA A 185 -14.74 1.93 5.88
N ASN A 186 -14.53 3.02 5.15
CA ASN A 186 -15.12 4.31 5.43
C ASN A 186 -16.16 4.79 4.39
N HIS A 187 -16.39 3.98 3.35
CA HIS A 187 -17.38 4.12 2.29
C HIS A 187 -17.33 5.50 1.60
N ASN A 188 -16.13 5.95 1.24
CA ASN A 188 -15.93 7.24 0.58
C ASN A 188 -15.57 7.15 -0.91
N GLY A 189 -15.53 5.94 -1.46
CA GLY A 189 -15.19 5.66 -2.86
C GLY A 189 -13.71 5.79 -3.19
N THR A 190 -12.83 5.86 -2.17
CA THR A 190 -11.39 6.04 -2.37
C THR A 190 -10.56 5.14 -1.48
N VAL A 191 -9.51 4.54 -2.03
CA VAL A 191 -8.59 3.67 -1.28
C VAL A 191 -7.74 4.51 -0.33
N ASP A 192 -7.98 4.38 0.97
CA ASP A 192 -7.23 5.04 2.04
C ASP A 192 -6.13 4.14 2.63
N ALA A 193 -5.27 4.73 3.46
CA ALA A 193 -4.18 3.99 4.09
C ALA A 193 -4.70 2.96 5.10
N GLY A 194 -4.46 1.68 4.84
CA GLY A 194 -4.91 0.56 5.66
C GLY A 194 -6.15 -0.16 5.13
N GLU A 195 -6.62 0.23 3.96
CA GLU A 195 -7.67 -0.42 3.17
C GLU A 195 -7.01 -1.19 2.01
N THR A 196 -7.64 -2.31 1.62
CA THR A 196 -7.37 -3.00 0.35
C THR A 196 -8.06 -2.24 -0.78
N ASP A 197 -7.64 -2.46 -2.03
CA ASP A 197 -8.24 -1.78 -3.19
C ASP A 197 -9.32 -2.67 -3.80
N PRO A 198 -10.63 -2.32 -3.70
CA PRO A 198 -11.76 -3.18 -4.12
C PRO A 198 -11.87 -3.42 -5.63
N ARG A 199 -10.88 -2.97 -6.40
CA ARG A 199 -10.81 -3.18 -7.86
C ARG A 199 -9.53 -3.93 -8.23
N ASN A 200 -8.80 -4.42 -7.25
CA ASN A 200 -7.54 -5.11 -7.41
C ASN A 200 -7.45 -6.26 -6.40
N PRO A 201 -7.63 -7.51 -6.85
CA PRO A 201 -7.86 -8.66 -5.97
C PRO A 201 -6.58 -9.17 -5.31
N ASP A 202 -5.52 -8.36 -5.20
CA ASP A 202 -4.18 -8.69 -4.70
C ASP A 202 -3.45 -7.35 -4.43
N SER A 203 -3.76 -6.74 -3.30
CA SER A 203 -3.40 -5.36 -2.96
C SER A 203 -1.89 -5.14 -2.78
N ASP A 204 -1.15 -6.15 -2.35
CA ASP A 204 0.30 -6.07 -2.17
C ASP A 204 1.14 -6.71 -3.29
N ALA A 205 0.47 -7.33 -4.26
CA ALA A 205 1.00 -7.88 -5.49
C ALA A 205 1.94 -9.09 -5.30
N ASP A 206 1.70 -9.90 -4.27
CA ASP A 206 2.43 -11.13 -4.02
C ASP A 206 1.78 -12.38 -4.66
N GLY A 207 0.58 -12.22 -5.21
CA GLY A 207 -0.15 -13.24 -5.95
C GLY A 207 -1.23 -13.96 -5.16
N LEU A 208 -1.34 -13.77 -3.85
CA LEU A 208 -2.51 -14.18 -3.08
C LEU A 208 -3.62 -13.14 -3.21
N GLN A 209 -4.88 -13.58 -3.06
CA GLN A 209 -6.01 -12.66 -3.07
C GLN A 209 -6.28 -12.12 -1.68
N ASP A 210 -6.68 -10.86 -1.54
CA ASP A 210 -6.88 -10.23 -0.22
C ASP A 210 -7.91 -11.02 0.60
N GLY A 211 -9.01 -11.45 -0.05
CA GLY A 211 -9.98 -12.36 0.53
C GLY A 211 -9.41 -13.72 0.94
N THR A 212 -8.47 -14.30 0.17
CA THR A 212 -7.77 -15.54 0.56
C THR A 212 -6.92 -15.31 1.82
N GLU A 213 -6.18 -14.22 1.86
CA GLU A 213 -5.30 -13.85 2.97
C GLU A 213 -6.09 -13.58 4.26
N LEU A 214 -7.29 -13.02 4.16
CA LEU A 214 -8.20 -12.82 5.29
C LEU A 214 -9.00 -14.09 5.65
N GLY A 215 -8.80 -15.19 4.94
CA GLY A 215 -9.40 -16.50 5.22
C GLY A 215 -10.85 -16.64 4.75
N MET A 216 -11.24 -15.94 3.68
CA MET A 216 -12.56 -16.07 3.09
C MET A 216 -12.72 -17.44 2.43
N THR A 217 -13.73 -18.18 2.87
CA THR A 217 -13.99 -19.57 2.43
C THR A 217 -15.18 -19.68 1.48
N ALA A 218 -15.88 -18.58 1.24
CA ALA A 218 -17.10 -18.55 0.45
C ALA A 218 -17.24 -17.20 -0.27
N ALA A 219 -17.59 -17.28 -1.54
CA ALA A 219 -17.97 -16.14 -2.38
C ALA A 219 -19.19 -15.41 -1.82
N ILE A 220 -19.21 -14.08 -1.99
CA ILE A 220 -20.38 -13.24 -1.78
C ILE A 220 -21.42 -13.59 -2.83
N ALA A 221 -22.66 -13.71 -2.39
CA ALA A 221 -23.75 -14.09 -3.29
C ALA A 221 -24.42 -12.82 -3.83
N GLY A 222 -24.52 -12.72 -5.15
CA GLY A 222 -25.37 -11.71 -5.78
C GLY A 222 -26.84 -11.83 -5.35
N GLY A 223 -27.59 -10.77 -5.58
CA GLY A 223 -28.92 -10.60 -5.02
C GLY A 223 -29.78 -9.66 -5.86
N ASN A 224 -30.72 -9.02 -5.17
CA ASN A 224 -31.58 -8.01 -5.75
C ASN A 224 -31.65 -6.82 -4.79
N SER A 225 -31.74 -5.62 -5.36
CA SER A 225 -31.95 -4.36 -4.63
C SER A 225 -33.19 -4.44 -3.72
N ASP A 226 -33.18 -3.63 -2.67
CA ASP A 226 -34.20 -3.60 -1.64
C ASP A 226 -35.43 -2.73 -2.00
N GLY A 227 -35.33 -1.95 -3.09
CA GLY A 227 -36.36 -1.09 -3.65
C GLY A 227 -37.53 -1.81 -4.33
N SER A 228 -38.52 -1.04 -4.80
CA SER A 228 -39.71 -1.61 -5.45
C SER A 228 -39.41 -2.25 -6.81
N ALA A 229 -38.37 -1.77 -7.49
CA ALA A 229 -37.87 -2.39 -8.70
C ALA A 229 -36.79 -3.40 -8.31
N SER A 230 -37.10 -4.69 -8.40
CA SER A 230 -36.07 -5.72 -8.14
C SER A 230 -35.01 -5.74 -9.25
N ILE A 231 -34.05 -4.82 -9.18
CA ILE A 231 -32.81 -4.82 -9.95
C ILE A 231 -31.94 -5.96 -9.39
N SER A 232 -31.19 -6.64 -10.25
CA SER A 232 -30.32 -7.75 -9.83
C SER A 232 -28.88 -7.31 -9.94
N TYR A 233 -28.10 -7.61 -8.91
CA TYR A 233 -26.67 -7.37 -8.82
C TYR A 233 -25.88 -8.68 -8.74
N SER A 234 -24.60 -8.66 -9.08
CA SER A 234 -23.65 -9.76 -8.85
C SER A 234 -22.90 -9.59 -7.54
N GLY A 235 -22.26 -10.66 -7.11
CA GLY A 235 -21.15 -10.58 -6.18
C GLY A 235 -20.08 -11.52 -6.71
N THR A 236 -19.08 -11.84 -5.89
CA THR A 236 -17.90 -12.63 -6.25
C THR A 236 -18.09 -13.71 -7.34
N ASP A 237 -17.41 -13.55 -8.49
CA ASP A 237 -17.28 -14.59 -9.52
C ASP A 237 -16.40 -15.74 -9.01
N THR A 238 -17.06 -16.85 -8.70
CA THR A 238 -16.41 -18.13 -8.34
C THR A 238 -15.42 -18.70 -9.38
N GLY A 239 -15.37 -18.14 -10.59
CA GLY A 239 -14.36 -18.45 -11.60
C GLY A 239 -13.00 -17.79 -11.35
N THR A 240 -12.99 -16.66 -10.63
CA THR A 240 -11.81 -15.88 -10.25
C THR A 240 -11.44 -16.13 -8.79
N PHE A 241 -12.44 -16.17 -7.91
CA PHE A 241 -12.26 -16.34 -6.47
C PHE A 241 -11.55 -17.64 -6.08
N ILE A 242 -10.54 -17.51 -5.23
CA ILE A 242 -9.84 -18.62 -4.61
C ILE A 242 -10.25 -18.69 -3.12
N PRO A 243 -11.04 -19.69 -2.69
CA PRO A 243 -11.40 -19.80 -1.29
C PRO A 243 -10.22 -20.30 -0.46
N ASP A 244 -9.98 -19.67 0.69
CA ASP A 244 -9.10 -20.21 1.71
C ASP A 244 -9.65 -21.55 2.22
N THR A 245 -8.76 -22.54 2.33
CA THR A 245 -9.08 -23.85 2.91
C THR A 245 -8.24 -24.21 4.15
N ASP A 246 -7.34 -23.33 4.60
CA ASP A 246 -6.53 -23.47 5.80
C ASP A 246 -6.38 -22.16 6.58
N THR A 247 -7.30 -21.93 7.53
CA THR A 247 -7.29 -20.77 8.46
C THR A 247 -6.00 -20.50 9.27
N ALA A 248 -4.96 -21.34 9.16
CA ALA A 248 -3.66 -21.12 9.79
C ALA A 248 -2.69 -20.28 8.95
N THR A 249 -3.02 -19.99 7.68
CA THR A 249 -2.16 -19.33 6.70
C THR A 249 -2.55 -17.87 6.44
N THR A 250 -3.57 -17.34 7.12
CA THR A 250 -4.02 -15.97 6.93
C THR A 250 -2.88 -14.97 7.14
N THR A 251 -2.78 -13.98 6.26
CA THR A 251 -1.70 -12.99 6.14
C THR A 251 -2.27 -11.58 6.15
N ASP A 252 -1.40 -10.57 6.03
CA ASP A 252 -1.80 -9.16 5.93
C ASP A 252 -1.81 -8.75 4.44
N PRO A 253 -2.98 -8.52 3.81
CA PRO A 253 -3.08 -8.29 2.36
C PRO A 253 -2.46 -6.98 1.86
N LEU A 254 -1.94 -6.17 2.78
CA LEU A 254 -1.20 -4.94 2.47
C LEU A 254 0.30 -5.10 2.68
N ASN A 255 0.76 -6.30 3.02
CA ASN A 255 2.15 -6.60 3.34
C ASN A 255 2.56 -7.97 2.79
N PRO A 256 3.35 -7.99 1.71
CA PRO A 256 3.59 -9.20 0.92
C PRO A 256 4.57 -10.18 1.57
N ASP A 257 4.93 -9.99 2.84
CA ASP A 257 5.91 -10.77 3.62
C ASP A 257 5.51 -10.61 5.10
N THR A 258 4.47 -11.35 5.51
CA THR A 258 3.78 -11.17 6.79
C THR A 258 4.69 -11.37 7.99
N ASP A 259 5.64 -12.31 7.90
CA ASP A 259 6.55 -12.62 9.00
C ASP A 259 7.93 -11.93 8.93
N GLY A 260 8.26 -11.31 7.79
CA GLY A 260 9.50 -10.59 7.57
C GLY A 260 10.71 -11.48 7.30
N GLY A 261 10.50 -12.73 6.90
CA GLY A 261 11.53 -13.71 6.53
C GLY A 261 12.19 -13.43 5.18
N GLY A 262 11.60 -12.54 4.38
CA GLY A 262 12.10 -12.14 3.06
C GLY A 262 11.65 -13.05 1.93
N ILE A 263 10.67 -13.90 2.19
CA ILE A 263 9.92 -14.70 1.23
C ILE A 263 8.50 -14.16 1.24
N CYS A 264 7.91 -14.01 0.06
CA CYS A 264 6.56 -13.47 0.00
C CYS A 264 5.53 -14.52 0.42
N ASP A 265 4.40 -14.07 0.97
CA ASP A 265 3.34 -14.98 1.43
C ASP A 265 2.76 -15.75 0.23
N GLY A 266 2.64 -15.07 -0.91
CA GLY A 266 2.25 -15.61 -2.21
C GLY A 266 3.38 -15.92 -3.19
N SER A 267 3.00 -16.57 -4.29
CA SER A 267 3.94 -17.13 -5.28
C SER A 267 4.74 -16.11 -6.10
N LEU A 268 4.50 -14.81 -5.98
CA LEU A 268 5.16 -13.75 -6.75
C LEU A 268 6.14 -12.97 -5.88
N ALA A 269 7.27 -12.58 -6.50
CA ALA A 269 8.28 -11.78 -5.81
C ALA A 269 7.92 -10.29 -5.88
N VAL A 270 7.89 -9.61 -4.74
CA VAL A 270 7.70 -8.16 -4.69
C VAL A 270 9.04 -7.44 -4.66
N SER A 271 9.34 -6.70 -5.73
CA SER A 271 10.69 -6.15 -5.97
C SER A 271 11.16 -5.21 -4.86
N GLY A 272 12.18 -5.64 -4.14
CA GLY A 272 12.78 -4.87 -3.04
C GLY A 272 12.16 -5.14 -1.66
N THR A 273 11.15 -6.01 -1.60
CA THR A 273 10.50 -6.47 -0.36
C THR A 273 10.90 -7.92 -0.09
N CYS A 274 10.44 -8.86 -0.92
CA CYS A 274 10.58 -10.30 -0.71
C CYS A 274 10.83 -11.06 -2.03
N GLU A 275 11.34 -12.28 -1.94
CA GLU A 275 11.44 -13.21 -3.07
C GLU A 275 10.19 -14.09 -3.12
N ALA A 276 9.77 -14.52 -4.30
CA ALA A 276 8.57 -15.35 -4.50
C ALA A 276 8.53 -16.57 -3.57
N GLY A 277 7.40 -16.84 -2.90
CA GLY A 277 7.31 -18.08 -2.14
C GLY A 277 6.11 -18.27 -1.24
N GLU A 278 6.39 -18.96 -0.14
CA GLU A 278 5.47 -19.58 0.84
C GLU A 278 4.31 -20.37 0.22
N ASP A 279 3.25 -19.75 -0.27
CA ASP A 279 2.21 -20.42 -1.08
C ASP A 279 2.50 -20.33 -2.58
N VAL A 280 3.09 -21.40 -3.14
CA VAL A 280 3.49 -21.45 -4.54
C VAL A 280 2.31 -21.59 -5.50
N ASN A 281 1.15 -22.00 -4.98
CA ASN A 281 -0.01 -22.29 -5.80
C ASN A 281 -1.23 -21.41 -5.49
N ASN A 282 -1.05 -20.43 -4.61
CA ASN A 282 -1.98 -19.39 -4.21
C ASN A 282 -3.33 -19.95 -3.80
N ASN A 283 -3.35 -21.04 -3.03
CA ASN A 283 -4.58 -21.71 -2.59
C ASN A 283 -4.91 -21.48 -1.11
N GLY A 284 -4.12 -20.64 -0.43
CA GLY A 284 -4.25 -20.33 0.99
C GLY A 284 -3.91 -21.50 1.89
N THR A 285 -3.14 -22.51 1.45
CA THR A 285 -2.82 -23.69 2.29
C THR A 285 -1.35 -24.05 2.26
N ILE A 286 -0.84 -24.58 3.37
CA ILE A 286 0.54 -25.09 3.42
C ILE A 286 0.58 -26.51 2.82
N ASP A 287 0.99 -26.61 1.56
CA ASP A 287 1.21 -27.86 0.86
C ASP A 287 2.61 -28.46 1.09
N THR A 288 2.83 -29.67 0.55
CA THR A 288 4.13 -30.31 0.65
C THR A 288 5.19 -29.57 -0.18
N GLY A 289 6.12 -28.92 0.51
CA GLY A 289 7.22 -28.18 -0.11
C GLY A 289 7.12 -26.67 0.08
N GLU A 290 6.04 -26.21 0.70
CA GLU A 290 5.77 -24.84 1.11
C GLU A 290 6.20 -24.61 2.57
N THR A 291 6.42 -23.35 2.91
CA THR A 291 6.72 -22.86 4.26
C THR A 291 5.48 -22.16 4.83
N ASN A 292 5.54 -21.74 6.09
CA ASN A 292 4.39 -21.14 6.73
C ASN A 292 4.52 -19.61 6.69
N PRO A 293 3.59 -18.89 6.04
CA PRO A 293 3.63 -17.42 5.87
C PRO A 293 3.63 -16.59 7.17
N ASN A 294 3.50 -17.27 8.30
CA ASN A 294 3.50 -16.68 9.63
C ASN A 294 4.70 -17.14 10.49
N LEU A 295 5.77 -17.71 9.89
CA LEU A 295 6.91 -18.30 10.60
C LEU A 295 8.29 -18.29 9.86
N ASP A 296 8.99 -17.15 9.91
CA ASP A 296 10.38 -16.94 9.41
C ASP A 296 11.39 -18.04 9.80
N SER A 297 11.15 -18.76 10.89
CA SER A 297 12.05 -19.82 11.33
C SER A 297 12.04 -21.09 10.46
N ASP A 298 11.01 -21.31 9.64
CA ASP A 298 10.97 -22.44 8.70
C ASP A 298 11.38 -22.08 7.27
N ASP A 299 11.62 -20.79 7.00
CA ASP A 299 12.14 -20.31 5.74
C ASP A 299 13.52 -20.84 5.36
N PRO A 300 13.75 -21.08 4.05
CA PRO A 300 15.07 -21.36 3.52
C PRO A 300 16.02 -20.17 3.72
N GLN A 301 16.79 -20.25 4.80
CA GLN A 301 17.83 -19.29 5.15
C GLN A 301 18.78 -18.96 3.98
N PRO A 302 19.09 -17.67 3.73
CA PRO A 302 19.95 -17.29 2.63
C PRO A 302 21.37 -17.86 2.80
N ILE A 303 21.96 -18.33 1.71
CA ILE A 303 23.31 -18.92 1.71
C ILE A 303 24.28 -17.98 1.00
N LEU A 304 25.08 -17.24 1.78
CA LEU A 304 26.12 -16.37 1.23
C LEU A 304 27.27 -17.20 0.65
N LYS A 305 27.72 -16.85 -0.57
CA LYS A 305 28.76 -17.60 -1.28
C LYS A 305 30.07 -16.82 -1.38
N LEU A 306 31.17 -17.48 -1.08
CA LEU A 306 32.52 -16.90 -1.09
C LEU A 306 33.52 -17.85 -1.74
N GLN A 307 34.39 -17.30 -2.59
CA GLN A 307 35.61 -17.95 -3.03
C GLN A 307 36.80 -17.17 -2.49
N VAL A 308 37.82 -17.85 -1.98
CA VAL A 308 39.02 -17.19 -1.47
C VAL A 308 40.25 -17.83 -2.08
N ARG A 309 41.21 -17.00 -2.50
CA ARG A 309 42.54 -17.47 -2.89
C ARG A 309 43.62 -16.88 -1.99
N ALA A 310 44.45 -17.73 -1.43
CA ALA A 310 45.58 -17.33 -0.60
C ALA A 310 46.82 -18.18 -0.89
N TRP A 311 47.98 -17.70 -0.47
CA TRP A 311 49.23 -18.47 -0.52
C TRP A 311 49.95 -18.42 0.82
N LEU A 312 50.24 -19.60 1.36
CA LEU A 312 51.10 -19.73 2.53
C LEU A 312 52.55 -19.58 2.09
N GLN A 313 53.20 -18.47 2.46
CA GLN A 313 54.56 -18.14 2.04
C GLN A 313 55.54 -19.31 2.26
N GLY A 314 55.42 -20.02 3.38
CA GLY A 314 56.30 -21.15 3.71
C GLY A 314 56.13 -22.38 2.81
N ALA A 315 54.94 -22.59 2.24
CA ALA A 315 54.66 -23.70 1.33
C ALA A 315 54.79 -23.29 -0.13
N TYR A 316 54.70 -21.98 -0.44
CA TYR A 316 54.66 -21.47 -1.79
C TYR A 316 55.98 -21.60 -2.55
N ASN A 317 55.91 -22.16 -3.76
CA ASN A 317 57.01 -22.28 -4.68
C ASN A 317 56.84 -21.32 -5.85
N SER A 318 57.64 -20.25 -5.87
CA SER A 318 57.58 -19.22 -6.90
C SER A 318 57.98 -19.69 -8.31
N ALA A 319 58.66 -20.83 -8.44
CA ALA A 319 59.02 -21.38 -9.75
C ALA A 319 57.85 -22.12 -10.41
N THR A 320 56.98 -22.74 -9.61
CA THR A 320 55.81 -23.49 -10.11
C THR A 320 54.50 -22.73 -9.95
N GLY A 321 54.49 -21.67 -9.14
CA GLY A 321 53.27 -20.93 -8.79
C GLY A 321 52.32 -21.74 -7.89
N MET A 322 52.81 -22.80 -7.23
CA MET A 322 52.00 -23.72 -6.42
C MET A 322 52.64 -23.90 -5.05
N MET A 323 51.84 -24.28 -4.06
CA MET A 323 52.30 -24.70 -2.75
C MET A 323 52.72 -26.17 -2.71
N HIS A 324 53.55 -26.54 -1.74
CA HIS A 324 53.89 -27.92 -1.44
C HIS A 324 52.86 -28.55 -0.51
N ASP A 325 52.43 -29.79 -0.78
CA ASP A 325 51.45 -30.57 -0.01
C ASP A 325 52.11 -31.69 0.82
N ASP A 326 53.31 -31.44 1.33
CA ASP A 326 54.11 -32.43 2.07
C ASP A 326 53.35 -33.03 3.27
N LEU A 327 52.51 -32.24 3.93
CA LEU A 327 51.70 -32.71 5.07
C LEU A 327 50.66 -33.74 4.64
N ARG A 328 50.01 -33.54 3.49
CA ARG A 328 49.07 -34.49 2.90
C ARG A 328 49.78 -35.77 2.48
N ILE A 329 50.91 -35.65 1.76
CA ILE A 329 51.71 -36.80 1.30
C ILE A 329 52.23 -37.64 2.47
N LYS A 330 52.57 -37.00 3.59
CA LYS A 330 53.04 -37.68 4.82
C LYS A 330 51.92 -38.10 5.75
N GLU A 331 50.65 -37.90 5.38
CA GLU A 331 49.47 -38.21 6.20
C GLU A 331 49.49 -37.52 7.57
N LEU A 332 50.01 -36.29 7.62
CA LEU A 332 50.14 -35.47 8.84
C LEU A 332 49.06 -34.39 8.96
N LEU A 333 48.18 -34.24 7.97
CA LEU A 333 47.02 -33.35 8.09
C LEU A 333 46.00 -33.95 9.06
N PRO A 334 45.59 -33.23 10.11
CA PRO A 334 44.57 -33.73 11.02
C PRO A 334 43.23 -33.84 10.29
N LEU A 335 42.47 -34.89 10.60
CA LEU A 335 41.12 -35.07 10.04
C LEU A 335 40.09 -34.10 10.62
N GLN A 336 40.37 -33.54 11.80
CA GLN A 336 39.50 -32.58 12.49
C GLN A 336 40.15 -31.19 12.47
N GLN A 337 39.33 -30.14 12.39
CA GLN A 337 39.81 -28.77 12.39
C GLN A 337 40.66 -28.45 13.64
N PRO A 338 41.81 -27.75 13.50
CA PRO A 338 42.77 -27.55 14.60
C PRO A 338 42.61 -26.24 15.39
N TYR A 339 41.52 -25.50 15.21
CA TYR A 339 41.23 -24.18 15.79
C TYR A 339 40.40 -24.23 17.09
N GLY A 340 40.17 -25.39 17.68
CA GLY A 340 39.50 -25.53 18.99
C GLY A 340 40.30 -25.05 20.22
N SER A 341 41.54 -24.60 20.03
CA SER A 341 42.38 -24.10 21.14
C SER A 341 41.83 -22.81 21.77
N THR A 342 42.24 -22.49 23.00
CA THR A 342 41.83 -21.25 23.69
C THR A 342 42.18 -19.95 22.95
N PHE A 343 43.20 -19.97 22.08
CA PHE A 343 43.61 -18.80 21.31
C PHE A 343 42.59 -18.43 20.22
N TYR A 344 42.09 -19.42 19.48
CA TYR A 344 41.10 -19.22 18.41
C TYR A 344 39.67 -19.34 18.91
N ALA A 345 39.46 -20.13 19.97
CA ALA A 345 38.17 -20.42 20.60
C ALA A 345 37.08 -20.79 19.57
N TYR A 346 37.45 -21.51 18.51
CA TYR A 346 36.51 -21.89 17.46
C TYR A 346 35.84 -23.21 17.80
N ALA A 347 34.52 -23.17 17.97
CA ALA A 347 33.70 -24.32 18.35
C ALA A 347 33.21 -25.16 17.16
N GLY A 348 33.65 -24.84 15.93
CA GLY A 348 33.28 -25.59 14.73
C GLY A 348 33.70 -27.06 14.80
N THR A 349 32.94 -27.90 14.11
CA THR A 349 33.11 -29.37 14.10
C THR A 349 33.59 -29.90 12.76
N GLU A 350 34.10 -29.01 11.90
CA GLU A 350 34.52 -29.33 10.55
C GLU A 350 35.61 -30.41 10.54
N ALA A 351 35.43 -31.34 9.62
CA ALA A 351 36.32 -32.47 9.43
C ALA A 351 36.57 -32.69 7.94
N THR A 352 37.76 -33.19 7.62
CA THR A 352 38.09 -33.71 6.30
C THR A 352 38.04 -35.22 6.27
N ASN A 353 37.97 -35.78 5.06
CA ASN A 353 37.88 -37.21 4.82
C ASN A 353 38.95 -37.69 3.83
N SER A 354 39.08 -39.00 3.68
CA SER A 354 40.05 -39.61 2.78
C SER A 354 39.80 -39.30 1.31
N THR A 355 38.56 -38.99 0.91
CA THR A 355 38.22 -38.63 -0.47
C THR A 355 38.83 -37.28 -0.83
N VAL A 356 38.62 -36.26 0.03
CA VAL A 356 39.22 -34.92 -0.14
C VAL A 356 40.75 -34.99 -0.11
N LEU A 357 41.35 -35.77 0.80
CA LEU A 357 42.81 -35.88 0.91
C LEU A 357 43.47 -36.75 -0.19
N ALA A 358 42.70 -37.57 -0.90
CA ALA A 358 43.18 -38.35 -2.02
C ALA A 358 43.39 -37.50 -3.30
N VAL A 359 42.82 -36.29 -3.35
CA VAL A 359 43.02 -35.35 -4.45
C VAL A 359 44.52 -34.96 -4.54
N THR A 360 45.03 -34.94 -5.77
CA THR A 360 46.43 -34.61 -6.09
C THR A 360 46.48 -33.56 -7.20
N GLY A 361 47.67 -33.03 -7.52
CA GLY A 361 47.81 -32.02 -8.57
C GLY A 361 47.69 -30.60 -8.02
N ALA A 362 46.98 -29.71 -8.70
CA ALA A 362 46.75 -28.32 -8.27
C ALA A 362 45.79 -28.25 -7.07
N ASP A 363 44.79 -29.12 -7.05
CA ASP A 363 43.70 -29.09 -6.07
C ASP A 363 44.03 -29.90 -4.79
N ALA A 364 45.30 -30.28 -4.62
CA ALA A 364 45.70 -31.09 -3.47
C ALA A 364 45.70 -30.25 -2.18
N ALA A 365 45.16 -30.79 -1.09
CA ALA A 365 45.15 -30.10 0.21
C ALA A 365 46.57 -29.84 0.75
N VAL A 366 46.80 -28.64 1.28
CA VAL A 366 48.09 -28.18 1.83
C VAL A 366 48.06 -28.11 3.35
N ASP A 367 47.11 -27.37 3.94
CA ASP A 367 46.87 -27.26 5.40
C ASP A 367 45.45 -26.74 5.67
N TRP A 368 45.08 -26.68 6.95
CA TRP A 368 43.86 -26.05 7.43
C TRP A 368 44.00 -24.53 7.50
N MET A 369 42.92 -23.84 7.13
CA MET A 369 42.69 -22.40 7.26
C MET A 369 41.39 -22.16 8.03
N LEU A 370 41.23 -20.98 8.62
CA LEU A 370 39.97 -20.55 9.22
C LEU A 370 39.55 -19.23 8.56
N VAL A 371 38.39 -19.25 7.92
CA VAL A 371 37.77 -18.08 7.30
C VAL A 371 36.80 -17.46 8.28
N GLU A 372 36.79 -16.13 8.38
CA GLU A 372 35.87 -15.38 9.20
C GLU A 372 35.22 -14.27 8.37
N LEU A 373 33.91 -14.14 8.47
CA LEU A 373 33.14 -13.02 7.93
C LEU A 373 32.81 -12.05 9.05
N TRP A 374 33.04 -10.78 8.78
CA TRP A 374 32.76 -9.67 9.66
C TRP A 374 31.85 -8.66 8.97
N ASP A 375 31.12 -7.87 9.75
CA ASP A 375 30.32 -6.75 9.23
C ASP A 375 31.16 -5.78 8.39
N ALA A 376 30.50 -4.90 7.61
CA ALA A 376 31.20 -3.95 6.73
C ALA A 376 32.20 -3.05 7.48
N ALA A 377 31.91 -2.73 8.75
CA ALA A 377 32.75 -1.92 9.62
C ALA A 377 33.95 -2.69 10.20
N GLY A 378 33.95 -4.03 10.13
CA GLY A 378 34.97 -4.90 10.71
C GLY A 378 34.89 -5.02 12.23
N THR A 379 33.75 -4.68 12.83
CA THR A 379 33.52 -4.58 14.27
C THR A 379 32.91 -5.85 14.86
N THR A 380 32.01 -6.49 14.13
CA THR A 380 31.27 -7.67 14.59
C THR A 380 31.61 -8.86 13.72
N GLN A 381 31.93 -9.99 14.36
CA GLN A 381 32.13 -11.26 13.69
C GLN A 381 30.77 -11.93 13.47
N LEU A 382 30.47 -12.26 12.21
CA LEU A 382 29.18 -12.79 11.80
C LEU A 382 29.25 -14.30 11.55
N ALA A 383 30.33 -14.80 10.95
CA ALA A 383 30.50 -16.24 10.72
C ALA A 383 31.96 -16.68 10.73
N ARG A 384 32.15 -18.00 10.87
CA ARG A 384 33.46 -18.68 10.88
C ARG A 384 33.33 -20.06 10.26
N GLN A 385 34.29 -20.43 9.41
CA GLN A 385 34.36 -21.76 8.82
C GLN A 385 35.81 -22.23 8.73
N ALA A 386 36.12 -23.40 9.30
CA ALA A 386 37.41 -24.06 9.06
C ALA A 386 37.38 -24.79 7.72
N VAL A 387 38.41 -24.53 6.91
CA VAL A 387 38.51 -24.97 5.51
C VAL A 387 39.91 -25.51 5.21
N LEU A 388 40.10 -26.13 4.06
CA LEU A 388 41.41 -26.54 3.57
C LEU A 388 41.90 -25.59 2.49
N ILE A 389 43.20 -25.35 2.43
CA ILE A 389 43.81 -24.61 1.32
C ILE A 389 44.45 -25.59 0.33
N GLN A 390 44.25 -25.36 -0.97
CA GLN A 390 44.75 -26.18 -2.07
C GLN A 390 46.11 -25.67 -2.58
N ARG A 391 46.81 -26.44 -3.42
CA ARG A 391 48.17 -26.07 -3.86
C ARG A 391 48.20 -24.89 -4.81
N ASP A 392 47.16 -24.65 -5.58
CA ASP A 392 47.02 -23.46 -6.42
C ASP A 392 46.58 -22.21 -5.65
N GLY A 393 46.10 -22.39 -4.41
CA GLY A 393 45.78 -21.32 -3.47
C GLY A 393 44.29 -21.21 -3.15
N ASP A 394 43.43 -21.98 -3.81
CA ASP A 394 42.00 -21.93 -3.54
C ASP A 394 41.69 -22.52 -2.15
N LEU A 395 40.79 -21.87 -1.42
CA LEU A 395 40.24 -22.42 -0.18
C LEU A 395 39.03 -23.29 -0.56
N MET A 396 38.91 -24.45 0.08
CA MET A 396 37.84 -25.41 -0.16
C MET A 396 37.18 -25.89 1.13
N ASP A 397 35.88 -26.15 1.04
CA ASP A 397 35.14 -26.84 2.09
C ASP A 397 35.81 -28.19 2.42
N SER A 398 36.04 -28.45 3.70
CA SER A 398 36.85 -29.59 4.12
C SER A 398 36.17 -30.93 3.89
N SER A 399 34.85 -30.95 3.75
CA SER A 399 34.06 -32.19 3.65
C SER A 399 33.76 -32.55 2.19
N THR A 400 33.46 -31.55 1.36
CA THR A 400 33.03 -31.71 -0.04
C THR A 400 34.15 -31.46 -1.04
N GLY A 401 35.14 -30.62 -0.69
CA GLY A 401 36.16 -30.14 -1.61
C GLY A 401 35.70 -29.01 -2.55
N SER A 402 34.50 -28.46 -2.35
CA SER A 402 34.02 -27.29 -3.11
C SER A 402 34.84 -26.05 -2.78
N THR A 403 35.23 -25.27 -3.81
CA THR A 403 35.88 -23.96 -3.62
C THR A 403 34.88 -22.83 -3.40
N GLU A 404 33.59 -23.06 -3.68
CA GLU A 404 32.49 -22.18 -3.28
C GLU A 404 32.14 -22.47 -1.81
N LEU A 405 32.67 -21.65 -0.92
CA LEU A 405 32.35 -21.67 0.51
C LEU A 405 30.97 -21.08 0.72
N GLN A 406 30.19 -21.70 1.60
CA GLN A 406 28.79 -21.36 1.86
C GLN A 406 28.62 -21.00 3.33
N PHE A 407 27.97 -19.87 3.59
CA PHE A 407 27.64 -19.38 4.92
C PHE A 407 26.11 -19.21 5.03
N PRO A 408 25.39 -20.25 5.50
CA PRO A 408 23.95 -20.18 5.71
C PRO A 408 23.56 -19.12 6.75
N GLY A 409 22.40 -18.49 6.55
CA GLY A 409 21.86 -17.44 7.42
C GLY A 409 22.53 -16.07 7.22
N LEU A 410 23.30 -15.88 6.15
CA LEU A 410 23.87 -14.57 5.80
C LEU A 410 23.32 -14.10 4.45
N ALA A 411 22.76 -12.90 4.44
CA ALA A 411 22.23 -12.24 3.24
C ALA A 411 23.34 -11.66 2.35
N ALA A 412 22.98 -11.24 1.13
CA ALA A 412 23.89 -10.48 0.27
C ALA A 412 24.25 -9.12 0.91
N GLY A 413 25.51 -8.68 0.77
CA GLY A 413 25.96 -7.48 1.48
C GLY A 413 27.46 -7.26 1.42
N SER A 414 27.93 -6.22 2.11
CA SER A 414 29.37 -5.90 2.20
C SER A 414 29.99 -6.46 3.47
N TYR A 415 31.02 -7.30 3.31
CA TYR A 415 31.67 -8.00 4.41
C TYR A 415 33.18 -7.79 4.41
N GLN A 416 33.79 -7.74 5.59
CA GLN A 416 35.25 -7.90 5.69
C GLN A 416 35.58 -9.39 5.82
N VAL A 417 36.41 -9.88 4.90
CA VAL A 417 36.85 -11.29 4.89
C VAL A 417 38.20 -11.36 5.60
N LEU A 418 38.30 -12.25 6.58
CA LEU A 418 39.54 -12.52 7.31
C LEU A 418 39.91 -13.99 7.16
N VAL A 419 41.18 -14.26 6.87
CA VAL A 419 41.75 -15.61 6.83
C VAL A 419 42.82 -15.78 7.91
N ARG A 420 42.71 -16.86 8.67
CA ARG A 420 43.64 -17.23 9.75
C ARG A 420 44.35 -18.53 9.44
N HIS A 421 45.65 -18.53 9.71
CA HIS A 421 46.48 -19.73 9.71
C HIS A 421 47.18 -19.90 11.05
N ARG A 422 47.36 -21.13 11.51
CA ARG A 422 47.92 -21.41 12.85
C ARG A 422 49.33 -20.86 13.08
N ASN A 423 50.10 -20.74 12.00
CA ASN A 423 51.52 -20.37 12.02
C ASN A 423 51.81 -19.08 11.22
N HIS A 424 50.80 -18.32 10.85
CA HIS A 424 50.97 -17.07 10.09
C HIS A 424 50.18 -15.92 10.73
N LEU A 425 50.54 -14.69 10.40
CA LEU A 425 49.70 -13.54 10.71
C LEU A 425 48.39 -13.65 9.90
N ASP A 426 47.29 -13.32 10.57
CA ASP A 426 45.99 -13.22 9.94
C ASP A 426 45.98 -12.10 8.91
N ILE A 427 45.21 -12.29 7.84
CA ILE A 427 45.03 -11.28 6.79
C ILE A 427 43.55 -10.98 6.70
N ARG A 428 43.23 -9.69 6.65
CA ARG A 428 41.87 -9.19 6.46
C ARG A 428 41.84 -8.27 5.25
N THR A 429 40.74 -8.27 4.51
CA THR A 429 40.52 -7.30 3.44
C THR A 429 40.61 -5.86 3.98
N LEU A 430 41.23 -4.96 3.22
CA LEU A 430 41.36 -3.55 3.62
C LEU A 430 39.99 -2.84 3.60
N ASN A 431 39.17 -3.18 2.61
CA ASN A 431 37.81 -2.68 2.46
C ASN A 431 36.83 -3.86 2.55
N ALA A 432 35.58 -3.57 2.87
CA ALA A 432 34.52 -4.56 2.74
C ALA A 432 34.33 -4.94 1.25
N VAL A 433 34.02 -6.21 1.01
CA VAL A 433 33.78 -6.79 -0.29
C VAL A 433 32.30 -7.12 -0.40
N ALA A 434 31.67 -6.76 -1.52
CA ALA A 434 30.30 -7.15 -1.80
C ALA A 434 30.23 -8.65 -2.11
N LEU A 435 29.52 -9.40 -1.27
CA LEU A 435 29.24 -10.83 -1.43
C LEU A 435 27.76 -11.02 -1.78
N ASN A 436 27.43 -12.13 -2.44
CA ASN A 436 26.08 -12.40 -2.90
C ASN A 436 25.69 -13.89 -2.73
N THR A 437 24.39 -14.18 -2.84
CA THR A 437 23.81 -15.51 -2.64
C THR A 437 23.71 -16.32 -3.95
N ALA A 438 23.72 -15.64 -5.11
CA ALA A 438 23.61 -16.30 -6.42
C ALA A 438 24.95 -16.92 -6.89
N THR A 439 26.04 -16.17 -6.78
CA THR A 439 27.38 -16.47 -7.31
C THR A 439 28.48 -16.21 -6.29
N ALA A 440 29.48 -17.09 -6.22
CA ALA A 440 30.63 -16.83 -5.36
C ALA A 440 31.45 -15.63 -5.84
N THR A 441 31.75 -14.71 -4.93
CA THR A 441 32.73 -13.63 -5.20
C THR A 441 34.12 -14.11 -4.82
N LEU A 442 35.06 -14.02 -5.77
CA LEU A 442 36.47 -14.33 -5.50
C LEU A 442 37.15 -13.18 -4.77
N VAL A 443 37.74 -13.49 -3.62
CA VAL A 443 38.48 -12.58 -2.74
C VAL A 443 39.97 -12.90 -2.70
#